data_AF-A0AAW0V5A0-F1
#
_entry.id   AF-A0AAW0V5A0-F1
#
_cell.length_a   1.000
_cell.length_b   1.000
_cell.length_c   1.000
_cell.angle_alpha   90.00
_cell.angle_beta   90.00
_cell.angle_gamma   90.00
#
_symmetry.space_group_name_H-M   'P 1'
#
loop_
_entity.id
_entity.type
_entity.pdbx_description
1 polymer ?
#
loop_
_entity_poly.entity_id
_entity_poly.type
_entity_poly.pdbx_seq_one_letter_code
_entity_poly.pdbx_strand_id
1 'polypeptide(L)'
;MKELDAGNDDGQEKEDEAPQPDLRDEAPCSTINVASDCLGNDEANPKEKIKKLKQSLVKERKERRVLEKSKSVQEAAFAELFNKDQLERLCRRSRRGVKWSAETVQKGLQLLSVCSVAGYELLLFQKQPLPSMRSLRRQHEKSNYPPLTPMLVHHAHHGNSSDDDATQEEAPIDNDERDTDDHDEDQQPCSTDEASYPASGCFGPDESYVTKEEIKKLKQALARERREKRVLEKKLSVQKAAFAELFTKDQLERISCNSSRSVKWTAETIKKGLQLLSVCGAAGYELLLSQKHPLPSISALKKTTREKQVEG
;
A
#
# COMPACT_ATOMS: atom_id res chain seq x y z
N MET A 1 59.70 -27.85 -35.40
CA MET A 1 58.87 -27.96 -36.61
C MET A 1 58.04 -26.69 -36.64
N LYS A 2 58.47 -25.66 -37.37
CA LYS A 2 58.08 -25.37 -38.77
C LYS A 2 56.55 -25.35 -38.94
N GLU A 3 55.89 -24.41 -39.59
CA GLU A 3 56.11 -23.06 -40.11
C GLU A 3 54.83 -22.78 -40.97
N LEU A 4 54.33 -21.53 -41.00
CA LEU A 4 53.57 -20.90 -42.11
C LEU A 4 52.13 -21.43 -42.39
N ASP A 5 51.12 -20.67 -42.84
CA ASP A 5 51.02 -19.34 -43.46
C ASP A 5 49.54 -18.85 -43.28
N ALA A 6 49.27 -17.60 -42.88
CA ALA A 6 48.90 -16.44 -43.70
C ALA A 6 47.62 -16.56 -44.58
N GLY A 7 46.75 -15.56 -44.44
CA GLY A 7 45.56 -15.32 -45.26
C GLY A 7 44.85 -14.04 -44.82
N ASN A 8 45.47 -12.90 -45.16
CA ASN A 8 44.90 -11.55 -45.10
C ASN A 8 43.98 -11.39 -46.33
N ASP A 9 42.79 -10.79 -46.19
CA ASP A 9 42.06 -10.21 -47.33
C ASP A 9 41.33 -8.93 -46.91
N ASP A 10 41.78 -7.86 -47.54
CA ASP A 10 41.29 -6.48 -47.47
C ASP A 10 40.17 -6.30 -48.50
N GLY A 11 39.03 -5.74 -48.07
CA GLY A 11 37.93 -5.36 -48.94
C GLY A 11 37.46 -3.93 -48.63
N GLN A 12 38.06 -2.97 -49.33
CA GLN A 12 37.72 -1.55 -49.36
C GLN A 12 36.38 -1.25 -50.06
N GLU A 13 35.71 -0.22 -49.53
CA GLU A 13 35.00 0.89 -50.21
C GLU A 13 33.69 0.67 -50.99
N LYS A 14 32.66 1.43 -50.57
CA LYS A 14 31.81 2.40 -51.31
C LYS A 14 30.65 2.83 -50.40
N GLU A 15 30.62 4.02 -49.81
CA GLU A 15 30.22 5.32 -50.40
C GLU A 15 29.02 5.22 -51.34
N ASP A 16 27.86 5.68 -50.85
CA ASP A 16 26.68 6.20 -51.57
C ASP A 16 25.76 6.81 -50.48
N GLU A 17 25.99 8.06 -50.07
CA GLU A 17 25.39 9.29 -50.61
C GLU A 17 23.85 9.28 -50.58
N ALA A 18 23.31 10.11 -49.68
CA ALA A 18 21.89 10.34 -49.47
C ALA A 18 21.24 11.06 -50.66
N PRO A 19 19.92 10.95 -50.79
CA PRO A 19 19.17 12.20 -51.02
C PRO A 19 18.10 12.46 -49.94
N GLN A 20 18.21 13.63 -49.32
CA GLN A 20 17.07 14.31 -48.71
C GLN A 20 16.03 14.66 -49.78
N PRO A 21 14.74 14.74 -49.42
CA PRO A 21 13.82 15.64 -50.09
C PRO A 21 13.60 16.90 -49.22
N ASP A 22 14.27 17.98 -49.62
CA ASP A 22 13.89 19.36 -49.32
C ASP A 22 13.18 19.90 -50.57
N LEU A 23 11.86 20.11 -50.50
CA LEU A 23 11.15 20.98 -51.45
C LEU A 23 10.14 21.82 -50.68
N ARG A 24 10.36 23.12 -50.84
CA ARG A 24 9.71 24.28 -50.25
C ARG A 24 8.40 24.61 -50.96
N ASP A 25 7.70 25.56 -50.33
CA ASP A 25 6.65 26.44 -50.86
C ASP A 25 5.27 25.74 -50.99
N GLU A 26 4.21 26.16 -50.30
CA GLU A 26 3.60 27.49 -50.31
C GLU A 26 2.75 27.68 -49.04
N ALA A 27 2.87 28.84 -48.41
CA ALA A 27 1.87 29.33 -47.47
C ALA A 27 0.75 30.04 -48.22
N PRO A 28 -0.53 29.80 -47.88
CA PRO A 28 -1.52 30.85 -47.94
C PRO A 28 -1.82 31.37 -46.54
N CYS A 29 -1.62 32.68 -46.42
CA CYS A 29 -2.04 33.55 -45.34
C CYS A 29 -3.54 33.37 -45.00
N SER A 30 -3.86 33.75 -43.76
CA SER A 30 -5.16 34.25 -43.31
C SER A 30 -6.32 33.25 -43.17
N THR A 31 -6.59 32.83 -41.93
CA THR A 31 -7.83 33.24 -41.25
C THR A 31 -7.56 33.16 -39.75
N ILE A 32 -7.17 34.30 -39.18
CA ILE A 32 -7.24 34.50 -37.75
C ILE A 32 -8.73 34.65 -37.45
N ASN A 33 -9.38 33.57 -37.01
CA ASN A 33 -10.68 33.68 -36.37
C ASN A 33 -10.47 34.26 -34.97
N VAL A 34 -10.33 35.58 -34.90
CA VAL A 34 -10.55 36.37 -33.70
C VAL A 34 -12.05 36.37 -33.44
N ALA A 35 -12.55 35.36 -32.72
CA ALA A 35 -13.70 35.56 -31.84
C ALA A 35 -13.09 36.06 -30.53
N SER A 36 -12.75 37.35 -30.40
CA SER A 36 -13.68 38.45 -30.09
C SER A 36 -14.95 37.96 -29.41
N ASP A 37 -14.97 38.25 -28.11
CA ASP A 37 -16.15 38.36 -27.25
C ASP A 37 -16.82 37.01 -26.92
N CYS A 38 -16.87 36.60 -25.66
CA CYS A 38 -17.34 37.38 -24.54
C CYS A 38 -16.60 36.99 -23.26
N LEU A 39 -15.91 37.94 -22.63
CA LEU A 39 -15.67 37.89 -21.19
C LEU A 39 -17.03 38.05 -20.49
N GLY A 40 -17.75 36.94 -20.40
CA GLY A 40 -18.92 36.82 -19.55
C GLY A 40 -18.49 36.98 -18.10
N ASN A 41 -18.69 38.18 -17.58
CA ASN A 41 -18.72 38.46 -16.15
C ASN A 41 -19.86 37.66 -15.50
N ASP A 42 -19.66 36.36 -15.31
CA ASP A 42 -20.38 35.64 -14.28
C ASP A 42 -19.48 35.62 -13.05
N GLU A 43 -19.47 36.73 -12.29
CA GLU A 43 -19.28 36.60 -10.85
C GLU A 43 -20.44 35.76 -10.32
N ALA A 44 -20.33 34.44 -10.49
CA ALA A 44 -21.21 33.47 -9.88
C ALA A 44 -21.29 33.85 -8.40
N ASN A 45 -22.50 34.21 -7.97
CA ASN A 45 -22.81 34.72 -6.64
C ASN A 45 -21.86 34.10 -5.60
N PRO A 46 -21.09 34.90 -4.83
CA PRO A 46 -20.08 34.36 -3.92
C PRO A 46 -20.65 33.31 -2.97
N LYS A 47 -21.94 33.41 -2.61
CA LYS A 47 -22.68 32.42 -1.81
C LYS A 47 -22.82 31.08 -2.54
N GLU A 48 -23.12 31.08 -3.84
CA GLU A 48 -23.14 29.85 -4.65
C GLU A 48 -21.76 29.22 -4.80
N LYS A 49 -20.73 30.05 -4.97
CA LYS A 49 -19.35 29.59 -5.07
C LYS A 49 -18.89 28.93 -3.76
N ILE A 50 -19.23 29.52 -2.61
CA ILE A 50 -19.02 28.94 -1.28
C ILE A 50 -19.75 27.60 -1.17
N LYS A 51 -21.03 27.54 -1.57
CA LYS A 51 -21.83 26.30 -1.55
C LYS A 51 -21.19 25.19 -2.40
N LYS A 52 -20.78 25.49 -3.63
CA LYS A 52 -20.09 24.56 -4.54
C LYS A 52 -18.76 24.07 -3.96
N LEU A 53 -17.97 24.97 -3.35
CA LEU A 53 -16.71 24.61 -2.69
C LEU A 53 -16.92 23.72 -1.46
N LYS A 54 -17.91 24.03 -0.61
CA LYS A 54 -18.30 23.19 0.55
C LYS A 54 -18.72 21.79 0.09
N GLN A 55 -19.58 21.69 -0.92
CA GLN A 55 -20.00 20.41 -1.51
C GLN A 55 -18.81 19.60 -2.05
N SER A 56 -17.91 20.25 -2.81
CA SER A 56 -16.72 19.60 -3.35
C SER A 56 -15.79 19.09 -2.25
N LEU A 57 -15.64 19.86 -1.16
CA LEU A 57 -14.81 19.50 -0.02
C LEU A 57 -15.39 18.30 0.75
N VAL A 58 -16.70 18.24 0.94
CA VAL A 58 -17.38 17.06 1.52
C VAL A 58 -17.16 15.82 0.65
N LYS A 59 -17.30 15.95 -0.68
CA LYS A 59 -17.05 14.85 -1.63
C LYS A 59 -15.62 14.34 -1.55
N GLU A 60 -14.62 15.21 -1.61
CA GLU A 60 -13.19 14.82 -1.55
C GLU A 60 -12.85 14.18 -0.19
N ARG A 61 -13.40 14.68 0.92
CA ARG A 61 -13.25 14.05 2.25
C ARG A 61 -13.86 12.64 2.29
N LYS A 62 -15.04 12.45 1.70
CA LYS A 62 -15.68 11.13 1.62
C LYS A 62 -14.82 10.16 0.81
N GLU A 63 -14.33 10.59 -0.34
CA GLU A 63 -13.45 9.78 -1.20
C GLU A 63 -12.12 9.45 -0.50
N ARG A 64 -11.50 10.41 0.21
CA ARG A 64 -10.33 10.16 1.05
C ARG A 64 -10.60 9.12 2.13
N ARG A 65 -11.70 9.23 2.87
CA ARG A 65 -12.08 8.24 3.90
C ARG A 65 -12.25 6.84 3.31
N VAL A 66 -12.82 6.73 2.10
CA VAL A 66 -12.94 5.43 1.41
C VAL A 66 -11.56 4.86 1.09
N LEU A 67 -10.64 5.69 0.60
CA LEU A 67 -9.26 5.27 0.33
C LEU A 67 -8.50 4.87 1.60
N GLU A 68 -8.69 5.60 2.71
CA GLU A 68 -8.10 5.27 4.01
C GLU A 68 -8.62 3.93 4.54
N LYS A 69 -9.94 3.70 4.45
CA LYS A 69 -10.53 2.40 4.79
C LYS A 69 -9.97 1.29 3.92
N SER A 70 -9.89 1.49 2.59
CA SER A 70 -9.32 0.51 1.67
C SER A 70 -7.85 0.20 1.99
N LYS A 71 -7.06 1.22 2.33
CA LYS A 71 -5.66 1.07 2.76
C LYS A 71 -5.58 0.26 4.06
N SER A 72 -6.39 0.59 5.06
CA SER A 72 -6.41 -0.10 6.35
C SER A 72 -6.80 -1.57 6.21
N VAL A 73 -7.81 -1.89 5.40
CA VAL A 73 -8.22 -3.28 5.14
C VAL A 73 -7.11 -4.06 4.44
N GLN A 74 -6.48 -3.45 3.44
CA GLN A 74 -5.36 -4.07 2.74
C GLN A 74 -4.18 -4.28 3.70
N GLU A 75 -3.78 -3.27 4.47
CA GLU A 75 -2.70 -3.38 5.45
C GLU A 75 -2.98 -4.46 6.50
N ALA A 76 -4.22 -4.58 6.99
CA ALA A 76 -4.61 -5.63 7.91
C ALA A 76 -4.48 -7.03 7.28
N ALA A 77 -4.95 -7.21 6.04
CA ALA A 77 -4.84 -8.49 5.33
C ALA A 77 -3.39 -8.95 5.11
N PHE A 78 -2.46 -8.00 4.90
CA PHE A 78 -1.04 -8.32 4.73
C PHE A 78 -0.21 -8.29 6.02
N ALA A 79 -0.73 -7.73 7.12
CA ALA A 79 -0.05 -7.72 8.42
C ALA A 79 0.04 -9.11 9.06
N GLU A 80 -0.87 -10.03 8.70
CA GLU A 80 -0.77 -11.44 9.12
C GLU A 80 0.40 -12.17 8.43
N LEU A 81 0.78 -11.73 7.22
CA LEU A 81 1.86 -12.33 6.42
C LEU A 81 3.22 -11.71 6.70
N PHE A 82 3.26 -10.39 6.86
CA PHE A 82 4.48 -9.61 6.89
C PHE A 82 4.55 -8.69 8.10
N ASN A 83 5.75 -8.59 8.67
CA ASN A 83 6.04 -7.63 9.73
C ASN A 83 5.99 -6.19 9.20
N LYS A 84 5.86 -5.22 10.11
CA LYS A 84 5.77 -3.78 9.77
C LYS A 84 6.92 -3.29 8.90
N ASP A 85 8.15 -3.72 9.19
CA ASP A 85 9.36 -3.37 8.43
C ASP A 85 9.40 -4.03 7.04
N GLN A 86 8.83 -5.24 6.91
CA GLN A 86 8.66 -5.91 5.62
C GLN A 86 7.62 -5.19 4.74
N LEU A 87 6.50 -4.74 5.31
CA LEU A 87 5.50 -3.93 4.61
C LEU A 87 6.08 -2.56 4.20
N GLU A 88 6.80 -1.91 5.09
CA GLU A 88 7.48 -0.65 4.78
C GLU A 88 8.50 -0.83 3.65
N ARG A 89 9.22 -1.96 3.66
CA ARG A 89 10.17 -2.31 2.61
C ARG A 89 9.52 -2.40 1.24
N LEU A 90 8.31 -2.95 1.15
CA LEU A 90 7.54 -3.08 -0.11
C LEU A 90 6.99 -1.74 -0.60
N CYS A 91 6.61 -0.84 0.31
CA CYS A 91 6.07 0.48 -0.03
C CYS A 91 7.14 1.49 -0.50
N ARG A 92 8.44 1.17 -0.37
CA ARG A 92 9.55 2.05 -0.74
C ARG A 92 10.05 1.75 -2.16
N ARG A 93 10.22 2.81 -2.97
CA ARG A 93 10.85 2.73 -4.30
C ARG A 93 12.33 2.31 -4.22
N SER A 94 13.06 2.81 -3.21
CA SER A 94 14.45 2.43 -2.99
C SER A 94 14.55 1.21 -2.08
N ARG A 95 15.40 0.27 -2.49
CA ARG A 95 15.67 -0.98 -1.80
C ARG A 95 16.74 -0.91 -0.72
N ARG A 96 17.45 0.22 -0.65
CA ARG A 96 18.62 0.40 0.21
C ARG A 96 18.23 0.92 1.59
N GLY A 97 18.95 0.48 2.62
CA GLY A 97 18.94 1.10 3.94
C GLY A 97 17.73 0.79 4.83
N VAL A 98 16.92 -0.21 4.51
CA VAL A 98 15.88 -0.66 5.45
C VAL A 98 16.54 -1.38 6.62
N LYS A 99 16.23 -0.92 7.83
CA LYS A 99 16.61 -1.58 9.07
C LYS A 99 15.58 -2.67 9.35
N TRP A 100 16.03 -3.91 9.39
CA TRP A 100 15.18 -5.04 9.72
C TRP A 100 14.97 -5.12 11.23
N SER A 101 13.74 -5.43 11.63
CA SER A 101 13.39 -5.73 13.01
C SER A 101 14.03 -7.05 13.46
N ALA A 102 14.20 -7.24 14.77
CA ALA A 102 14.73 -8.48 15.32
C ALA A 102 13.85 -9.70 14.92
N GLU A 103 12.53 -9.51 14.89
CA GLU A 103 11.56 -10.53 14.45
C GLU A 103 11.78 -10.94 12.99
N THR A 104 11.97 -9.97 12.09
CA THR A 104 12.20 -10.27 10.66
C THR A 104 13.53 -10.97 10.44
N VAL A 105 14.57 -10.60 11.20
CA VAL A 105 15.86 -11.28 11.17
C VAL A 105 15.72 -12.72 11.67
N GLN A 106 15.04 -12.93 12.79
CA GLN A 106 14.79 -14.27 13.35
C GLN A 106 13.99 -15.15 12.36
N LYS A 107 12.92 -14.62 11.77
CA LYS A 107 12.16 -15.31 10.70
C LYS A 107 13.06 -15.69 9.53
N GLY A 108 13.94 -14.78 9.10
CA GLY A 108 14.89 -15.03 8.03
C GLY A 108 15.91 -16.13 8.37
N LEU A 109 16.43 -16.14 9.59
CA LEU A 109 17.34 -17.19 10.08
C LEU A 109 16.64 -18.55 10.18
N GLN A 110 15.40 -18.57 10.66
CA GLN A 110 14.59 -19.79 10.70
C GLN A 110 14.34 -20.35 9.30
N LEU A 111 13.95 -19.51 8.35
CA LEU A 111 13.78 -19.90 6.95
C LEU A 111 15.08 -20.43 6.35
N LEU A 112 16.22 -19.78 6.62
CA LEU A 112 17.53 -20.24 6.16
C LEU A 112 17.89 -21.61 6.72
N SER A 113 17.57 -21.87 7.99
CA SER A 113 17.83 -23.15 8.65
C SER A 113 16.98 -24.29 8.08
N VAL A 114 15.72 -24.04 7.73
CA VAL A 114 14.79 -25.09 7.29
C VAL A 114 14.79 -25.26 5.77
N CYS A 115 14.80 -24.17 5.01
CA CYS A 115 14.69 -24.17 3.55
C CYS A 115 16.04 -24.32 2.83
N SER A 116 17.15 -24.49 3.56
CA SER A 116 18.52 -24.42 3.04
C SER A 116 18.88 -23.05 2.42
N VAL A 117 20.14 -22.88 2.04
CA VAL A 117 20.62 -21.66 1.37
C VAL A 117 19.92 -21.46 0.02
N ALA A 118 19.78 -22.54 -0.77
CA ALA A 118 19.17 -22.47 -2.09
C ALA A 118 17.67 -22.09 -2.02
N GLY A 119 16.94 -22.60 -1.02
CA GLY A 119 15.53 -22.26 -0.83
C GLY A 119 15.35 -20.82 -0.36
N TYR A 120 16.24 -20.34 0.52
CA TYR A 120 16.25 -18.94 0.92
C TYR A 120 16.54 -18.00 -0.25
N GLU A 121 17.51 -18.34 -1.09
CA GLU A 121 17.81 -17.58 -2.32
C GLU A 121 16.65 -17.59 -3.31
N LEU A 122 15.92 -18.70 -3.44
CA LEU A 122 14.71 -18.78 -4.24
C LEU A 122 13.61 -17.84 -3.72
N LEU A 123 13.42 -17.74 -2.40
CA LEU A 123 12.47 -16.78 -1.82
C LEU A 123 12.88 -15.33 -2.13
N LEU A 124 14.17 -15.00 -2.02
CA LEU A 124 14.69 -13.68 -2.42
C LEU A 124 14.51 -13.41 -3.92
N PHE A 125 14.70 -14.43 -4.77
CA PHE A 125 14.48 -14.34 -6.21
C PHE A 125 13.02 -14.04 -6.54
N GLN A 126 12.08 -14.68 -5.83
CA GLN A 126 10.64 -14.40 -5.85
C GLN A 126 10.26 -13.06 -5.18
N LYS A 127 11.25 -12.19 -4.92
CA LYS A 127 11.11 -10.82 -4.39
C LYS A 127 10.56 -10.73 -2.96
N GLN A 128 10.51 -11.82 -2.22
CA GLN A 128 10.03 -11.80 -0.83
C GLN A 128 10.78 -10.74 -0.01
N PRO A 129 10.08 -9.94 0.82
CA PRO A 129 10.67 -8.86 1.61
C PRO A 129 11.45 -9.42 2.80
N LEU A 130 12.55 -10.11 2.50
CA LEU A 130 13.44 -10.73 3.47
C LEU A 130 14.81 -10.02 3.46
N PRO A 131 15.56 -10.07 4.58
CA PRO A 131 16.92 -9.56 4.61
C PRO A 131 17.81 -10.28 3.60
N SER A 132 18.78 -9.57 3.04
CA SER A 132 19.77 -10.24 2.19
C SER A 132 20.61 -11.21 3.00
N MET A 133 21.22 -12.21 2.35
CA MET A 133 22.14 -13.14 3.02
C MET A 133 23.26 -12.41 3.78
N ARG A 134 23.83 -11.36 3.19
CA ARG A 134 24.84 -10.53 3.84
C ARG A 134 24.30 -9.80 5.07
N SER A 135 23.06 -9.33 5.01
CA SER A 135 22.38 -8.68 6.13
C SER A 135 22.10 -9.67 7.27
N LEU A 136 21.61 -10.87 6.97
CA LEU A 136 21.38 -11.91 7.97
C LEU A 136 22.67 -12.30 8.68
N ARG A 137 23.75 -12.58 7.94
CA ARG A 137 25.06 -12.94 8.53
C ARG A 137 25.58 -11.87 9.48
N ARG A 138 25.60 -10.61 9.03
CA ARG A 138 26.01 -9.47 9.88
C ARG A 138 25.16 -9.32 11.13
N GLN A 139 23.85 -9.53 11.03
CA GLN A 139 22.97 -9.44 12.20
C GLN A 139 23.21 -10.61 13.16
N HIS A 140 23.33 -11.83 12.64
CA HIS A 140 23.66 -13.02 13.42
C HIS A 140 24.96 -12.84 14.23
N GLU A 141 26.02 -12.37 13.57
CA GLU A 141 27.31 -12.03 14.20
C GLU A 141 27.17 -10.96 15.29
N LYS A 142 26.31 -9.95 15.08
CA LYS A 142 26.15 -8.81 15.98
C LYS A 142 25.33 -9.11 17.22
N SER A 143 24.35 -10.01 17.13
CA SER A 143 23.29 -10.13 18.13
C SER A 143 23.32 -11.42 18.96
N ASN A 144 24.34 -12.26 18.77
CA ASN A 144 24.50 -13.52 19.49
C ASN A 144 23.19 -14.33 19.52
N TYR A 145 22.48 -14.38 18.38
CA TYR A 145 21.28 -15.20 18.26
C TYR A 145 21.62 -16.64 18.63
N PRO A 146 20.70 -17.38 19.28
CA PRO A 146 20.93 -18.78 19.58
C PRO A 146 21.30 -19.52 18.29
N PRO A 147 22.21 -20.51 18.37
CA PRO A 147 22.69 -21.22 17.20
C PRO A 147 21.51 -21.73 16.38
N LEU A 148 21.66 -21.73 15.05
CA LEU A 148 20.69 -22.19 14.06
C LEU A 148 20.39 -23.69 14.25
N THR A 149 19.77 -24.05 15.35
CA THR A 149 19.16 -25.35 15.53
C THR A 149 17.92 -25.37 14.64
N PRO A 150 17.67 -26.48 13.92
CA PRO A 150 16.38 -26.68 13.29
C PRO A 150 15.36 -26.63 14.44
N MET A 151 14.67 -25.50 14.59
CA MET A 151 13.53 -25.44 15.49
C MET A 151 12.51 -26.38 14.87
N LEU A 152 12.50 -27.63 15.36
CA LEU A 152 11.42 -28.57 15.08
C LEU A 152 10.14 -27.80 15.39
N VAL A 153 9.30 -27.65 14.37
CA VAL A 153 7.97 -27.10 14.56
C VAL A 153 7.26 -28.09 15.47
N HIS A 154 7.28 -27.86 16.78
CA HIS A 154 6.44 -28.60 17.70
C HIS A 154 5.01 -28.26 17.29
N HIS A 155 4.39 -29.22 16.61
CA HIS A 155 2.99 -29.15 16.29
C HIS A 155 2.27 -29.16 17.63
N ALA A 156 1.84 -27.99 18.09
CA ALA A 156 0.90 -27.89 19.17
C ALA A 156 -0.38 -28.58 18.68
N HIS A 157 -0.51 -29.87 18.99
CA HIS A 157 -1.78 -30.53 19.06
C HIS A 157 -2.55 -29.81 20.16
N HIS A 158 -3.38 -28.83 19.79
CA HIS A 158 -4.53 -28.47 20.60
C HIS A 158 -5.44 -29.70 20.61
N GLY A 159 -5.12 -30.63 21.54
CA GLY A 159 -6.08 -31.60 21.99
C GLY A 159 -7.23 -30.83 22.61
N ASN A 160 -8.40 -30.96 21.99
CA ASN A 160 -9.66 -30.74 22.68
C ASN A 160 -9.69 -31.69 23.87
N SER A 161 -9.18 -31.25 25.02
CA SER A 161 -9.50 -31.84 26.32
C SER A 161 -10.67 -31.03 26.85
N SER A 162 -11.85 -31.63 26.73
CA SER A 162 -13.05 -31.26 27.45
C SER A 162 -12.79 -31.56 28.91
N ASP A 163 -12.77 -30.53 29.76
CA ASP A 163 -13.04 -30.65 31.19
C ASP A 163 -13.66 -29.31 31.62
N ASP A 164 -14.97 -29.35 31.84
CA ASP A 164 -15.76 -28.32 32.48
C ASP A 164 -15.37 -28.26 33.97
N ASP A 165 -14.99 -27.08 34.52
CA ASP A 165 -15.32 -26.76 35.90
C ASP A 165 -15.24 -25.26 36.24
N ALA A 166 -16.33 -24.80 36.85
CA ALA A 166 -16.54 -23.72 37.81
C ALA A 166 -15.67 -22.44 37.83
N THR A 167 -16.35 -21.31 37.62
CA THR A 167 -16.67 -20.28 38.64
C THR A 167 -16.65 -18.89 37.98
N GLN A 168 -17.83 -18.33 37.76
CA GLN A 168 -18.01 -16.92 37.41
C GLN A 168 -17.80 -16.08 38.67
N GLU A 169 -16.71 -15.33 38.71
CA GLU A 169 -16.55 -14.19 39.61
C GLU A 169 -16.77 -12.92 38.77
N GLU A 170 -18.03 -12.46 38.72
CA GLU A 170 -18.41 -11.19 38.12
C GLU A 170 -17.99 -10.08 39.09
N ALA A 171 -16.98 -9.30 38.72
CA ALA A 171 -16.60 -8.09 39.44
C ALA A 171 -17.68 -6.99 39.20
N PRO A 172 -18.26 -6.39 40.26
CA PRO A 172 -19.17 -5.27 40.13
C PRO A 172 -18.48 -4.04 39.53
N ILE A 173 -18.98 -3.57 38.39
CA ILE A 173 -18.61 -2.27 37.82
C ILE A 173 -19.53 -1.24 38.45
N ASP A 174 -19.05 -0.57 39.49
CA ASP A 174 -19.58 0.70 40.00
C ASP A 174 -19.46 1.76 38.91
N ASN A 175 -20.59 2.20 38.38
CA ASN A 175 -20.71 3.44 37.61
C ASN A 175 -21.67 4.37 38.37
N ASP A 176 -21.23 4.82 39.55
CA ASP A 176 -21.70 6.05 40.14
C ASP A 176 -20.79 7.18 39.62
N GLU A 177 -21.37 8.14 38.89
CA GLU A 177 -21.43 9.53 39.35
C GLU A 177 -21.79 10.54 38.24
N ARG A 178 -22.87 11.26 38.56
CA ARG A 178 -23.05 12.71 38.44
C ARG A 178 -23.50 13.28 37.09
N ASP A 179 -24.83 13.27 36.97
CA ASP A 179 -25.61 14.43 36.53
C ASP A 179 -25.08 15.73 37.18
N THR A 180 -24.74 16.70 36.34
CA THR A 180 -24.70 18.11 36.74
C THR A 180 -25.89 18.80 36.09
N ASP A 181 -26.93 18.98 36.91
CA ASP A 181 -28.00 19.94 36.72
C ASP A 181 -27.39 21.35 36.57
N ASP A 182 -27.62 21.98 35.42
CA ASP A 182 -27.47 23.43 35.24
C ASP A 182 -28.87 24.02 35.03
N HIS A 183 -29.53 24.29 36.15
CA HIS A 183 -30.58 25.29 36.27
C HIS A 183 -30.12 26.29 37.32
N ASP A 184 -29.97 27.55 36.94
CA ASP A 184 -30.51 28.62 37.75
C ASP A 184 -30.67 29.97 37.02
N GLU A 185 -31.88 30.49 37.24
CA GLU A 185 -32.30 31.87 37.50
C GLU A 185 -32.18 32.99 36.45
N ASP A 186 -33.38 33.38 36.02
CA ASP A 186 -33.81 34.75 35.75
C ASP A 186 -33.39 35.74 36.85
N GLN A 187 -32.60 36.77 36.51
CA GLN A 187 -32.65 38.08 37.17
C GLN A 187 -32.41 39.22 36.16
N GLN A 188 -33.49 39.85 35.70
CA GLN A 188 -33.56 41.31 35.49
C GLN A 188 -33.91 41.98 36.84
N PRO A 189 -33.83 43.33 37.05
CA PRO A 189 -33.41 44.44 36.17
C PRO A 189 -32.51 45.50 36.88
N CYS A 190 -31.88 46.42 36.12
CA CYS A 190 -31.84 47.84 36.52
C CYS A 190 -31.45 48.79 35.36
N SER A 191 -32.22 49.88 35.28
CA SER A 191 -32.07 51.05 34.42
C SER A 191 -30.86 51.89 34.83
N THR A 192 -30.07 52.38 33.87
CA THR A 192 -29.30 53.64 33.99
C THR A 192 -29.11 54.28 32.62
N ASP A 193 -29.80 55.40 32.46
CA ASP A 193 -29.47 56.64 31.76
C ASP A 193 -28.66 56.64 30.45
N GLU A 194 -29.43 56.99 29.42
CA GLU A 194 -29.11 57.81 28.25
C GLU A 194 -27.81 58.64 28.35
N ALA A 195 -26.76 58.16 27.67
CA ALA A 195 -25.65 58.99 27.22
C ALA A 195 -25.59 58.95 25.69
N SER A 196 -26.13 60.00 25.08
CA SER A 196 -26.05 60.28 23.64
C SER A 196 -24.60 60.52 23.24
N TYR A 197 -23.98 59.48 22.66
CA TYR A 197 -22.77 59.62 21.83
C TYR A 197 -23.18 59.53 20.36
N PRO A 198 -22.69 60.43 19.48
CA PRO A 198 -22.94 60.31 18.06
C PRO A 198 -22.35 58.99 17.58
N ALA A 199 -23.22 58.16 16.97
CA ALA A 199 -22.87 56.88 16.40
C ALA A 199 -21.71 57.04 15.40
N SER A 200 -20.49 56.82 15.90
CA SER A 200 -19.32 56.59 15.08
C SER A 200 -19.62 55.34 14.27
N GLY A 201 -19.84 55.53 12.96
CA GLY A 201 -20.26 54.49 12.04
C GLY A 201 -19.37 53.27 12.15
N CYS A 202 -19.84 52.26 12.88
CA CYS A 202 -19.31 50.91 12.83
C CYS A 202 -19.69 50.35 11.46
N PHE A 203 -18.90 50.70 10.44
CA PHE A 203 -18.84 49.95 9.20
C PHE A 203 -18.35 48.54 9.58
N GLY A 204 -19.32 47.64 9.79
CA GLY A 204 -19.03 46.21 9.91
C GLY A 204 -18.23 45.75 8.69
N PRO A 205 -17.42 44.68 8.81
CA PRO A 205 -16.70 44.14 7.67
C PRO A 205 -17.67 43.91 6.51
N ASP A 206 -17.39 44.56 5.38
CA ASP A 206 -18.19 44.43 4.16
C ASP A 206 -18.42 42.93 3.86
N GLU A 207 -19.70 42.52 3.71
CA GLU A 207 -20.12 41.14 3.43
C GLU A 207 -19.36 40.57 2.21
N SER A 208 -18.96 41.45 1.28
CA SER A 208 -18.13 41.12 0.13
C SER A 208 -16.71 40.66 0.50
N TYR A 209 -16.11 41.21 1.55
CA TYR A 209 -14.77 40.86 2.02
C TYR A 209 -14.78 39.54 2.80
N VAL A 210 -15.78 39.35 3.66
CA VAL A 210 -15.96 38.11 4.45
C VAL A 210 -16.15 36.91 3.53
N THR A 211 -16.94 37.06 2.46
CA THR A 211 -17.17 35.99 1.48
C THR A 211 -15.93 35.66 0.64
N LYS A 212 -15.12 36.66 0.26
CA LYS A 212 -13.84 36.44 -0.46
C LYS A 212 -12.83 35.66 0.39
N GLU A 213 -12.70 35.98 1.67
CA GLU A 213 -11.83 35.23 2.59
C GLU A 213 -12.35 33.81 2.87
N GLU A 214 -13.67 33.61 2.99
CA GLU A 214 -14.24 32.26 3.12
C GLU A 214 -13.95 31.40 1.88
N ILE A 215 -14.13 31.95 0.68
CA ILE A 215 -13.80 31.28 -0.58
C ILE A 215 -12.32 30.86 -0.62
N LYS A 216 -11.42 31.75 -0.17
CA LYS A 216 -9.98 31.50 -0.13
C LYS A 216 -9.65 30.36 0.84
N LYS A 217 -10.20 30.37 2.06
CA LYS A 217 -10.04 29.29 3.04
C LYS A 217 -10.55 27.95 2.51
N LEU A 218 -11.73 27.93 1.88
CA LEU A 218 -12.30 26.72 1.29
C LEU A 218 -11.46 26.17 0.14
N LYS A 219 -10.93 27.04 -0.74
CA LYS A 219 -10.00 26.64 -1.81
C LYS A 219 -8.73 26.01 -1.26
N GLN A 220 -8.13 26.61 -0.22
CA GLN A 220 -6.93 26.09 0.43
C GLN A 220 -7.19 24.73 1.08
N ALA A 221 -8.31 24.57 1.79
CA ALA A 221 -8.70 23.31 2.39
C ALA A 221 -8.93 22.22 1.33
N LEU A 222 -9.62 22.55 0.24
CA LEU A 222 -9.85 21.63 -0.87
C LEU A 222 -8.55 21.23 -1.58
N ALA A 223 -7.61 22.16 -1.76
CA ALA A 223 -6.28 21.85 -2.30
C ALA A 223 -5.49 20.89 -1.39
N ARG A 224 -5.60 21.07 -0.07
CA ARG A 224 -4.98 20.18 0.93
C ARG A 224 -5.58 18.77 0.85
N GLU A 225 -6.90 18.64 0.90
CA GLU A 225 -7.60 17.34 0.81
C GLU A 225 -7.26 16.62 -0.51
N ARG A 226 -7.24 17.34 -1.65
CA ARG A 226 -6.82 16.77 -2.94
C ARG A 226 -5.35 16.34 -2.95
N ARG A 227 -4.46 17.04 -2.24
CA ARG A 227 -3.05 16.64 -2.13
C ARG A 227 -2.93 15.35 -1.30
N GLU A 228 -3.60 15.29 -0.15
CA GLU A 228 -3.58 14.12 0.73
C GLU A 228 -4.18 12.89 0.05
N LYS A 229 -5.34 13.06 -0.61
CA LYS A 229 -5.96 12.02 -1.43
C LYS A 229 -5.01 11.50 -2.51
N ARG A 230 -4.39 12.38 -3.31
CA ARG A 230 -3.39 11.97 -4.33
C ARG A 230 -2.21 11.21 -3.72
N VAL A 231 -1.76 11.58 -2.52
CA VAL A 231 -0.69 10.86 -1.83
C VAL A 231 -1.17 9.46 -1.42
N LEU A 232 -2.37 9.33 -0.87
CA LEU A 232 -2.97 8.04 -0.50
C LEU A 232 -3.18 7.14 -1.72
N GLU A 233 -3.73 7.67 -2.81
CA GLU A 233 -3.90 6.94 -4.08
C GLU A 233 -2.56 6.42 -4.60
N LYS A 234 -1.52 7.26 -4.60
CA LYS A 234 -0.17 6.85 -5.01
C LYS A 234 0.39 5.76 -4.09
N LYS A 235 0.26 5.89 -2.77
CA LYS A 235 0.72 4.87 -1.82
C LYS A 235 0.02 3.53 -2.05
N LEU A 236 -1.30 3.56 -2.22
CA LEU A 236 -2.12 2.38 -2.45
C LEU A 236 -1.83 1.74 -3.82
N SER A 237 -1.59 2.54 -4.85
CA SER A 237 -1.15 2.07 -6.17
C SER A 237 0.22 1.39 -6.11
N VAL A 238 1.22 2.01 -5.46
CA VAL A 238 2.55 1.41 -5.27
C VAL A 238 2.46 0.10 -4.48
N GLN A 239 1.67 0.09 -3.40
CA GLN A 239 1.48 -1.10 -2.58
C GLN A 239 0.81 -2.24 -3.36
N LYS A 240 -0.25 -1.94 -4.13
CA LYS A 240 -0.92 -2.92 -5.00
C LYS A 240 0.02 -3.49 -6.06
N ALA A 241 0.83 -2.63 -6.69
CA ALA A 241 1.83 -3.07 -7.66
C ALA A 241 2.88 -3.98 -7.00
N ALA A 242 3.39 -3.61 -5.82
CA ALA A 242 4.36 -4.43 -5.09
C ALA A 242 3.80 -5.82 -4.74
N PHE A 243 2.53 -5.92 -4.33
CA PHE A 243 1.91 -7.22 -4.06
C PHE A 243 1.63 -8.04 -5.32
N ALA A 244 1.30 -7.39 -6.44
CA ALA A 244 1.15 -8.06 -7.73
C ALA A 244 2.47 -8.61 -8.29
N GLU A 245 3.62 -8.03 -7.92
CA GLU A 245 4.93 -8.59 -8.25
C GLU A 245 5.28 -9.84 -7.39
N LEU A 246 4.75 -9.92 -6.17
CA LEU A 246 5.05 -11.00 -5.23
C LEU A 246 4.16 -12.23 -5.41
N PHE A 247 2.87 -11.99 -5.68
CA PHE A 247 1.84 -13.00 -5.65
C PHE A 247 1.08 -13.05 -6.97
N THR A 248 0.68 -14.25 -7.37
CA THR A 248 -0.25 -14.43 -8.49
C THR A 248 -1.65 -13.94 -8.11
N LYS A 249 -2.51 -13.78 -9.11
CA LYS A 249 -3.88 -13.27 -8.92
C LYS A 249 -4.69 -14.13 -7.94
N ASP A 250 -4.59 -15.44 -8.03
CA ASP A 250 -5.26 -16.40 -7.14
C ASP A 250 -4.69 -16.37 -5.71
N GLN A 251 -3.39 -16.12 -5.55
CA GLN A 251 -2.79 -15.89 -4.24
C GLN A 251 -3.31 -14.60 -3.60
N LEU A 252 -3.43 -13.51 -4.37
CA LEU A 252 -4.00 -12.25 -3.87
C LEU A 252 -5.48 -12.38 -3.50
N GLU A 253 -6.26 -13.15 -4.26
CA GLU A 253 -7.65 -13.46 -3.93
C GLU A 253 -7.75 -14.22 -2.61
N ARG A 254 -6.87 -15.21 -2.40
CA ARG A 254 -6.79 -15.96 -1.14
C ARG A 254 -6.54 -15.06 0.07
N ILE A 255 -5.63 -14.09 -0.05
CA ILE A 255 -5.33 -13.11 1.00
C ILE A 255 -6.51 -12.17 1.23
N SER A 256 -7.17 -11.73 0.15
CA SER A 256 -8.22 -10.71 0.22
C SER A 256 -9.55 -11.23 0.78
N CYS A 257 -9.88 -12.50 0.55
CA CYS A 257 -11.21 -13.01 0.88
C CYS A 257 -11.35 -13.55 2.31
N ASN A 258 -10.26 -13.68 3.08
CA ASN A 258 -10.20 -14.29 4.42
C ASN A 258 -11.15 -15.49 4.66
N SER A 259 -11.45 -16.22 3.58
CA SER A 259 -12.49 -17.25 3.55
C SER A 259 -11.82 -18.59 3.41
N SER A 260 -12.25 -19.59 4.18
CA SER A 260 -11.77 -20.97 4.09
C SER A 260 -12.13 -21.66 2.76
N ARG A 261 -12.97 -21.04 1.91
CA ARG A 261 -13.31 -21.57 0.59
C ARG A 261 -12.03 -21.75 -0.24
N SER A 262 -11.84 -22.97 -0.75
CA SER A 262 -10.67 -23.35 -1.52
C SER A 262 -10.63 -22.56 -2.83
N VAL A 263 -9.71 -21.61 -2.93
CA VAL A 263 -9.40 -20.94 -4.20
C VAL A 263 -8.81 -22.00 -5.13
N LYS A 264 -9.30 -22.05 -6.36
CA LYS A 264 -8.69 -22.90 -7.39
C LYS A 264 -7.35 -22.29 -7.77
N TRP A 265 -6.27 -23.00 -7.43
CA TRP A 265 -4.91 -22.54 -7.73
C TRP A 265 -4.65 -22.58 -9.22
N THR A 266 -4.04 -21.51 -9.74
CA THR A 266 -3.59 -21.47 -11.13
C THR A 266 -2.42 -22.40 -11.36
N ALA A 267 -2.22 -22.83 -12.61
CA ALA A 267 -1.08 -23.68 -12.97
C ALA A 267 0.28 -23.04 -12.61
N GLU A 268 0.37 -21.70 -12.66
CA GLU A 268 1.56 -20.95 -12.25
C GLU A 268 1.80 -21.10 -10.74
N THR A 269 0.78 -20.93 -9.90
CA THR A 269 0.91 -21.10 -8.44
C THR A 269 1.28 -22.53 -8.07
N ILE A 270 0.69 -23.53 -8.73
CA ILE A 270 1.04 -24.94 -8.54
C ILE A 270 2.52 -25.18 -8.91
N LYS A 271 2.99 -24.64 -10.05
CA LYS A 271 4.40 -24.76 -10.47
C LYS A 271 5.35 -24.11 -9.47
N LYS A 272 5.05 -22.90 -9.00
CA LYS A 272 5.85 -22.20 -7.97
C LYS A 272 5.87 -22.98 -6.65
N GLY A 273 4.72 -23.53 -6.24
CA GLY A 273 4.61 -24.37 -5.04
C GLY A 273 5.46 -25.65 -5.14
N LEU A 274 5.42 -26.35 -6.28
CA LEU A 274 6.27 -27.52 -6.53
C LEU A 274 7.76 -27.17 -6.53
N GLN A 275 8.14 -26.04 -7.13
CA GLN A 275 9.52 -25.56 -7.12
C GLN A 275 10.01 -25.28 -5.70
N LEU A 276 9.20 -24.57 -4.89
CA LEU A 276 9.51 -24.32 -3.49
C LEU A 276 9.61 -25.63 -2.69
N LEU A 277 8.67 -26.55 -2.88
CA LEU A 277 8.68 -27.85 -2.21
C LEU A 277 9.94 -28.67 -2.57
N SER A 278 10.39 -28.59 -3.83
CA SER A 278 11.59 -29.28 -4.30
C SER A 278 12.89 -28.72 -3.72
N VAL A 279 12.98 -27.39 -3.54
CA VAL A 279 14.21 -26.73 -3.08
C VAL A 279 14.26 -26.63 -1.56
N CYS A 280 13.13 -26.29 -0.92
CA CYS A 280 13.04 -26.09 0.52
C CYS A 280 12.74 -27.40 1.30
N GLY A 281 12.35 -28.47 0.60
CA GLY A 281 11.86 -29.70 1.21
C GLY A 281 10.47 -29.54 1.86
N ALA A 282 9.95 -30.64 2.41
CA ALA A 282 8.62 -30.67 3.04
C ALA A 282 8.55 -29.77 4.28
N ALA A 283 9.55 -29.84 5.17
CA ALA A 283 9.60 -29.04 6.38
C ALA A 283 9.67 -27.52 6.09
N GLY A 284 10.45 -27.12 5.08
CA GLY A 284 10.56 -25.71 4.68
C GLY A 284 9.27 -25.21 4.05
N TYR A 285 8.62 -26.04 3.25
CA TYR A 285 7.31 -25.73 2.68
C TYR A 285 6.22 -25.60 3.76
N GLU A 286 6.21 -26.49 4.75
CA GLU A 286 5.31 -26.42 5.91
C GLU A 286 5.56 -25.17 6.75
N LEU A 287 6.81 -24.76 6.93
CA LEU A 287 7.14 -23.50 7.61
C LEU A 287 6.58 -22.28 6.86
N LEU A 288 6.61 -22.28 5.52
CA LEU A 288 5.99 -21.21 4.74
C LEU A 288 4.46 -21.18 4.93
N LEU A 289 3.83 -22.36 4.96
CA LEU A 289 2.39 -22.48 5.23
C LEU A 289 2.03 -22.03 6.66
N SER A 290 2.86 -22.34 7.65
CA SER A 290 2.64 -21.91 9.04
C SER A 290 2.80 -20.40 9.20
N GLN A 291 3.70 -19.79 8.42
CA GLN A 291 3.82 -18.33 8.25
C GLN A 291 2.70 -17.71 7.39
N LYS A 292 1.59 -18.46 7.16
CA LYS A 292 0.39 -18.03 6.47
C LYS A 292 0.57 -17.71 4.98
N HIS A 293 1.71 -18.04 4.37
CA HIS A 293 1.91 -17.77 2.95
C HIS A 293 0.78 -18.39 2.09
N PRO A 294 0.26 -17.66 1.09
CA PRO A 294 -0.84 -18.12 0.23
C PRO A 294 -0.33 -19.17 -0.75
N LEU A 295 -0.09 -20.37 -0.27
CA LEU A 295 0.42 -21.49 -1.05
C LEU A 295 -0.55 -22.67 -0.96
N PRO A 296 -0.64 -23.50 -2.02
CA PRO A 296 -1.41 -24.74 -1.99
C PRO A 296 -0.85 -25.69 -0.93
N SER A 297 -1.71 -26.50 -0.32
CA SER A 297 -1.25 -27.56 0.58
C SER A 297 -0.43 -28.61 -0.19
N ILE A 298 0.46 -29.30 0.52
CA ILE A 298 1.27 -30.38 -0.09
C ILE A 298 0.37 -31.45 -0.72
N SER A 299 -0.76 -31.78 -0.08
CA SER A 299 -1.76 -32.71 -0.61
C SER A 299 -2.39 -32.21 -1.91
N ALA A 300 -2.70 -30.90 -2.02
CA ALA A 300 -3.22 -30.32 -3.24
C ALA A 300 -2.19 -30.38 -4.38
N LEU A 301 -0.92 -30.06 -4.09
CA LEU A 301 0.17 -30.18 -5.07
C LEU A 301 0.34 -31.61 -5.58
N LYS A 302 0.35 -32.59 -4.66
CA LYS A 302 0.47 -34.02 -5.01
C LYS A 302 -0.72 -34.49 -5.85
N LYS A 303 -1.94 -34.09 -5.50
CA LYS A 303 -3.15 -34.42 -6.26
C LYS A 303 -3.07 -33.90 -7.70
N THR A 304 -2.77 -32.63 -7.89
CA THR A 304 -2.65 -32.02 -9.23
C THR A 304 -1.52 -32.65 -10.06
N THR A 305 -0.44 -33.08 -9.41
CA THR A 305 0.66 -33.77 -10.09
C THR A 305 0.24 -35.16 -10.58
N ARG A 306 -0.50 -35.91 -9.75
CA ARG A 306 -1.03 -37.24 -10.11
C ARG A 306 -2.06 -37.16 -11.24
N GLU A 307 -2.98 -36.20 -11.18
CA GLU A 307 -3.99 -35.98 -12.22
C GLU A 307 -3.35 -35.75 -13.59
N LYS A 308 -2.27 -34.94 -13.66
CA LYS A 308 -1.53 -34.69 -14.91
C LYS A 308 -0.74 -35.90 -15.44
N GLN A 309 -0.41 -36.88 -14.60
CA GLN A 309 0.28 -38.11 -15.02
C GLN A 309 -0.70 -39.19 -15.53
N VAL A 310 -1.99 -39.07 -15.22
CA VAL A 310 -3.03 -40.01 -15.65
C VAL A 310 -3.67 -39.59 -16.97
N GLU A 311 -3.53 -38.31 -17.37
CA GLU A 311 -4.07 -37.75 -18.61
C GLU A 311 -3.06 -37.69 -19.78
N GLY A 312 -1.84 -38.20 -19.62
CA GLY A 312 -0.79 -38.23 -20.65
C GLY A 312 -0.45 -39.64 -21.07
#